data_AF-R5P6C6-F1
#
_entry.id   AF-R5P6C6-F1
#
_cell.length_a   1.000
_cell.length_b   1.000
_cell.length_c   1.000
_cell.angle_alpha   90.00
_cell.angle_beta   90.00
_cell.angle_gamma   90.00
#
_symmetry.space_group_name_H-M   'P 1'
#
loop_
_entity.id
_entity.type
_entity.pdbx_description
1 polymer ?
#
loop_
_entity_poly.entity_id
_entity_poly.type
_entity_poly.pdbx_seq_one_letter_code
_entity_poly.pdbx_strand_id
1 'polypeptide(L)'
;MTTDKDLAEMFRASQNVDVLHLSDNEILQGFKDANSNIVREYFYGYCRIAYCIYDKRYGLRTKPGMDFFTLAHEYYLYLIEHDFKPLEDRKSSMSLKTWMVNGFRYLLLDRLKGVEKEHLFDSFEAHQEKPSSHIDVANDEFKHEFISTINEICHEYYGCDNRNSIILRMLFIEGFKSKEVAEQMGMTPSAITQRYNRMMHDVVIPYFKRYFVASEYESSVYATMDAKNCMPCMAKMSIDADFAEPSEYNNMDNMKQGRITPEWIDTLMDNEVFVFGSNLAGMHGGGAARVAHLRFGAVLGKGVGLQGQSYAIPTMQGGVETIRPYVNDFIAFAKANPEKHFLVTPIGCGIAGFEPEDIAPLFESAKTINNISLPKSFWKVIE
;
A
#
# COMPACT_ATOMS: atom_id res chain seq x y z
N MET A 1 -2.41 -35.82 -2.03
CA MET A 1 -3.71 -35.20 -2.37
C MET A 1 -4.80 -36.17 -1.98
N THR A 2 -5.41 -35.96 -0.81
CA THR A 2 -6.63 -36.68 -0.40
C THR A 2 -7.81 -35.93 -1.00
N THR A 3 -8.65 -36.63 -1.75
CA THR A 3 -9.78 -36.02 -2.47
C THR A 3 -10.95 -35.76 -1.52
N ASP A 4 -11.87 -34.85 -1.89
CA ASP A 4 -13.09 -34.58 -1.09
C ASP A 4 -13.97 -35.83 -0.89
N LYS A 5 -13.81 -36.84 -1.77
CA LYS A 5 -14.46 -38.14 -1.65
C LYS A 5 -13.87 -38.99 -0.52
N ASP A 6 -12.54 -38.97 -0.37
CA ASP A 6 -11.83 -39.66 0.71
C ASP A 6 -12.21 -39.06 2.07
N LEU A 7 -12.37 -37.73 2.14
CA LEU A 7 -12.81 -37.04 3.35
C LEU A 7 -14.26 -37.38 3.72
N ALA A 8 -15.16 -37.53 2.74
CA ALA A 8 -16.56 -37.91 2.97
C ALA A 8 -16.70 -39.37 3.43
N GLU A 9 -15.90 -40.29 2.87
CA GLU A 9 -15.85 -41.68 3.33
C GLU A 9 -15.22 -41.82 4.72
N MET A 10 -14.18 -41.04 5.02
CA MET A 10 -13.62 -40.95 6.38
C MET A 10 -14.58 -40.33 7.39
N PHE A 11 -15.43 -39.37 6.96
CA PHE A 11 -16.50 -38.81 7.80
C PHE A 11 -17.59 -39.84 8.12
N ARG A 12 -17.94 -40.71 7.16
CA ARG A 12 -18.84 -41.85 7.40
C ARG A 12 -18.21 -42.93 8.29
N ALA A 13 -16.91 -43.18 8.15
CA ALA A 13 -16.18 -44.11 9.02
C ALA A 13 -16.16 -43.63 10.49
N SER A 14 -16.09 -42.31 10.72
CA SER A 14 -16.15 -41.72 12.06
C SER A 14 -17.54 -41.76 12.73
N GLN A 15 -18.60 -42.14 12.01
CA GLN A 15 -19.95 -42.28 12.57
C GLN A 15 -20.31 -43.71 13.01
N ASN A 16 -19.48 -44.71 12.68
CA ASN A 16 -19.81 -46.13 12.88
C ASN A 16 -18.84 -46.90 13.82
N VAL A 17 -18.20 -46.21 14.75
CA VAL A 17 -17.40 -46.85 15.81
C VAL A 17 -18.13 -46.65 17.13
N ASP A 18 -18.47 -47.75 17.80
CA ASP A 18 -19.11 -47.79 19.12
C ASP A 18 -18.49 -46.75 20.06
N VAL A 19 -19.22 -45.66 20.30
CA VAL A 19 -18.76 -44.55 21.14
C VAL A 19 -18.89 -44.99 22.58
N LEU A 20 -17.81 -45.51 23.17
CA LEU A 20 -17.62 -45.49 24.61
C LEU A 20 -17.75 -44.03 25.05
N HIS A 21 -18.92 -43.64 25.58
CA HIS A 21 -19.21 -42.32 26.11
C HIS A 21 -18.35 -42.06 27.36
N LEU A 22 -17.07 -41.77 27.13
CA LEU A 22 -16.13 -41.33 28.15
C LEU A 22 -16.49 -39.90 28.55
N SER A 23 -16.44 -39.64 29.85
CA SER A 23 -16.56 -38.29 30.39
C SER A 23 -15.37 -37.43 29.98
N ASP A 24 -15.56 -36.11 29.96
CA ASP A 24 -14.49 -35.16 29.63
C ASP A 24 -13.24 -35.36 30.51
N ASN A 25 -13.40 -35.81 31.76
CA ASN A 25 -12.29 -36.07 32.67
C ASN A 25 -11.52 -37.33 32.30
N GLU A 26 -12.21 -38.39 31.87
CA GLU A 26 -11.58 -39.63 31.39
C GLU A 26 -10.83 -39.41 30.07
N ILE A 27 -11.39 -38.57 29.20
CA ILE A 27 -10.73 -38.16 27.95
C ILE A 27 -9.47 -37.35 28.24
N LEU A 28 -9.53 -36.40 29.18
CA LEU A 28 -8.38 -35.59 29.56
C LEU A 28 -7.28 -36.42 30.20
N GLN A 29 -7.64 -37.34 31.09
CA GLN A 29 -6.67 -38.28 31.68
C GLN A 29 -6.05 -39.17 30.59
N GLY A 30 -6.85 -39.64 29.63
CA GLY A 30 -6.36 -40.39 28.48
C GLY A 30 -5.38 -39.61 27.58
N PHE A 31 -5.46 -38.28 27.53
CA PHE A 31 -4.47 -37.45 26.85
C PHE A 31 -3.14 -37.40 27.60
N LYS A 32 -3.18 -37.27 28.93
CA LYS A 32 -1.99 -37.27 29.79
C LYS A 32 -1.26 -38.62 29.80
N ASP A 33 -2.03 -39.70 29.80
CA ASP A 33 -1.49 -41.06 29.75
C ASP A 33 -1.01 -41.47 28.34
N ALA A 34 -1.08 -40.55 27.37
CA ALA A 34 -0.75 -40.78 25.96
C ALA A 34 -1.44 -42.03 25.37
N ASN A 35 -2.69 -42.30 25.79
CA ASN A 35 -3.44 -43.45 25.31
C ASN A 35 -3.73 -43.30 23.81
N SER A 36 -3.13 -44.15 22.98
CA SER A 36 -3.17 -44.05 21.52
C SER A 36 -4.59 -44.05 20.95
N ASN A 37 -5.52 -44.78 21.57
CA ASN A 37 -6.91 -44.83 21.11
C ASN A 37 -7.65 -43.54 21.48
N ILE A 38 -7.48 -43.04 22.70
CA ILE A 38 -8.16 -41.81 23.15
C ILE A 38 -7.64 -40.59 22.38
N VAL A 39 -6.33 -40.48 22.19
CA VAL A 39 -5.72 -39.39 21.41
C VAL A 39 -6.19 -39.44 19.95
N ARG A 40 -6.20 -40.61 19.31
CA ARG A 40 -6.64 -40.73 17.91
C ARG A 40 -8.11 -40.38 17.72
N GLU A 41 -8.99 -40.89 18.57
CA GLU A 41 -10.43 -40.72 18.41
C GLU A 41 -10.90 -39.34 18.89
N TYR A 42 -10.47 -38.91 20.07
CA TYR A 42 -10.96 -37.68 20.69
C TYR A 42 -10.11 -36.46 20.34
N PHE A 43 -8.80 -36.50 20.56
CA PHE A 43 -7.94 -35.33 20.33
C PHE A 43 -7.91 -34.95 18.83
N TYR A 44 -7.52 -35.88 17.97
CA TYR A 44 -7.52 -35.64 16.53
C TYR A 44 -8.93 -35.49 15.98
N GLY A 45 -9.94 -36.15 16.56
CA GLY A 45 -11.35 -35.96 16.18
C GLY A 45 -11.82 -34.52 16.41
N TYR A 46 -11.52 -33.94 17.57
CA TYR A 46 -11.88 -32.55 17.88
C TYR A 46 -11.09 -31.55 17.03
N CYS A 47 -9.79 -31.79 16.81
CA CYS A 47 -8.97 -30.95 15.94
C CYS A 47 -9.47 -31.00 14.49
N ARG A 48 -9.94 -32.15 13.98
CA ARG A 48 -10.53 -32.25 12.63
C ARG A 48 -11.76 -31.37 12.48
N ILE A 49 -12.63 -31.35 13.49
CA ILE A 49 -13.82 -30.50 13.50
C ILE A 49 -13.40 -29.02 13.47
N ALA A 50 -12.44 -28.62 14.31
CA ALA A 50 -11.90 -27.27 14.32
C ALA A 50 -11.31 -26.87 12.96
N TYR A 51 -10.48 -27.74 12.38
CA TYR A 51 -9.83 -27.52 11.09
C TYR A 51 -10.86 -27.33 9.97
N CYS A 52 -11.88 -28.19 9.87
CA CYS A 52 -12.94 -28.04 8.87
C CYS A 52 -13.74 -26.74 9.01
N ILE A 53 -13.96 -26.25 10.24
CA ILE A 53 -14.62 -24.98 10.48
C ILE A 53 -13.75 -23.81 10.01
N TYR A 54 -12.47 -23.82 10.36
CA TYR A 54 -11.56 -22.72 10.05
C TYR A 54 -11.07 -22.73 8.60
N ASP A 55 -11.00 -23.88 7.95
CA ASP A 55 -10.68 -24.02 6.52
C ASP A 55 -11.71 -23.31 5.64
N LYS A 56 -13.00 -23.42 5.97
CA LYS A 56 -14.07 -22.67 5.29
C LYS A 56 -13.93 -21.15 5.43
N ARG A 57 -13.35 -20.68 6.53
CA ARG A 57 -13.23 -19.25 6.84
C ARG A 57 -11.94 -18.64 6.31
N TYR A 58 -10.84 -19.38 6.35
CA TYR A 58 -9.50 -18.87 6.07
C TYR A 58 -8.82 -19.51 4.87
N GLY A 59 -9.40 -20.53 4.24
CA GLY A 59 -8.79 -21.26 3.12
C GLY A 59 -7.42 -21.81 3.50
N LEU A 60 -7.38 -22.75 4.45
CA LEU A 60 -6.15 -23.28 5.05
C LEU A 60 -5.44 -24.21 4.07
N ARG A 61 -6.19 -25.05 3.35
CA ARG A 61 -5.63 -26.05 2.42
C ARG A 61 -4.77 -25.47 1.30
N THR A 62 -5.00 -24.21 0.93
CA THR A 62 -4.24 -23.54 -0.14
C THR A 62 -2.98 -22.84 0.37
N LYS A 63 -2.74 -22.84 1.69
CA LYS A 63 -1.60 -22.19 2.32
C LYS A 63 -0.53 -23.22 2.71
N PRO A 64 0.75 -22.96 2.40
CA PRO A 64 1.84 -23.84 2.81
C PRO A 64 1.98 -23.87 4.35
N GLY A 65 2.34 -25.03 4.90
CA GLY A 65 2.50 -25.22 6.35
C GLY A 65 1.20 -25.21 7.17
N MET A 66 0.04 -25.09 6.52
CA MET A 66 -1.27 -25.05 7.17
C MET A 66 -2.03 -26.38 7.05
N ASP A 67 -1.33 -27.50 6.86
CA ASP A 67 -1.97 -28.81 6.78
C ASP A 67 -2.48 -29.28 8.15
N PHE A 68 -3.51 -30.12 8.12
CA PHE A 68 -4.19 -30.59 9.32
C PHE A 68 -3.24 -31.29 10.30
N PHE A 69 -2.33 -32.14 9.82
CA PHE A 69 -1.49 -32.94 10.69
C PHE A 69 -0.44 -32.09 11.39
N THR A 70 0.16 -31.14 10.68
CA THR A 70 1.09 -30.15 11.24
C THR A 70 0.43 -29.37 12.37
N LEU A 71 -0.71 -28.74 12.11
CA LEU A 71 -1.40 -27.92 13.13
C LEU A 71 -1.89 -28.76 14.32
N ALA A 72 -2.44 -29.95 14.06
CA ALA A 72 -2.90 -30.84 15.13
C ALA A 72 -1.74 -31.36 15.99
N HIS A 73 -0.59 -31.67 15.36
CA HIS A 73 0.58 -32.16 16.07
C HIS A 73 1.22 -31.07 16.92
N GLU A 74 1.34 -29.85 16.39
CA GLU A 74 1.84 -28.70 17.15
C GLU A 74 0.93 -28.35 18.33
N TYR A 75 -0.39 -28.44 18.14
CA TYR A 75 -1.32 -28.24 19.24
C TYR A 75 -1.12 -29.28 20.34
N TYR A 76 -0.85 -30.52 19.96
CA TYR A 76 -0.58 -31.59 20.92
C TYR A 76 0.75 -31.37 21.66
N LEU A 77 1.80 -30.96 20.96
CA LEU A 77 3.11 -30.64 21.56
C LEU A 77 3.00 -29.48 22.54
N TYR A 78 2.28 -28.42 22.17
CA TYR A 78 2.00 -27.29 23.06
C TYR A 78 1.33 -27.73 24.36
N LEU A 79 0.36 -28.66 24.26
CA LEU A 79 -0.31 -29.19 25.45
C LEU A 79 0.61 -30.04 26.32
N ILE A 80 1.51 -30.83 25.72
CA ILE A 80 2.52 -31.59 26.45
C ILE A 80 3.47 -30.64 27.20
N GLU A 81 3.98 -29.60 26.53
CA GLU A 81 4.90 -28.61 27.12
C GLU A 81 4.30 -27.88 28.32
N HIS A 82 2.97 -27.72 28.33
CA HIS A 82 2.23 -27.05 29.40
C HIS A 82 1.53 -28.03 30.35
N ASP A 83 1.89 -29.32 30.31
CA ASP A 83 1.34 -30.38 31.17
C ASP A 83 -0.20 -30.44 31.15
N PHE A 84 -0.79 -30.19 29.99
CA PHE A 84 -2.23 -30.12 29.72
C PHE A 84 -3.03 -29.13 30.58
N LYS A 85 -2.37 -28.28 31.39
CA LYS A 85 -3.00 -27.21 32.19
C LYS A 85 -3.98 -26.33 31.40
N PRO A 86 -3.71 -25.95 30.13
CA PRO A 86 -4.66 -25.16 29.34
C PRO A 86 -6.03 -25.83 29.14
N LEU A 87 -6.13 -27.16 29.26
CA LEU A 87 -7.39 -27.90 29.19
C LEU A 87 -8.05 -28.10 30.56
N GLU A 88 -7.26 -28.02 31.65
CA GLU A 88 -7.73 -28.08 33.03
C GLU A 88 -8.36 -26.76 33.48
N ASP A 89 -7.78 -25.63 33.07
CA ASP A 89 -8.25 -24.27 33.35
C ASP A 89 -9.54 -23.90 32.58
N ARG A 90 -10.20 -24.90 32.00
CA ARG A 90 -11.46 -24.76 31.28
C ARG A 90 -12.56 -24.26 32.20
N LYS A 91 -13.36 -23.33 31.68
CA LYS A 91 -14.61 -22.91 32.33
C LYS A 91 -15.54 -24.11 32.51
N SER A 92 -16.00 -24.33 33.74
CA SER A 92 -16.90 -25.46 34.11
C SER A 92 -18.20 -25.54 33.31
N SER A 93 -18.63 -24.45 32.67
CA SER A 93 -19.82 -24.39 31.81
C SER A 93 -19.61 -24.84 30.37
N MET A 94 -18.37 -25.09 29.92
CA MET A 94 -18.05 -25.43 28.53
C MET A 94 -17.56 -26.87 28.40
N SER A 95 -17.96 -27.59 27.34
CA SER A 95 -17.47 -28.96 27.05
C SER A 95 -16.01 -28.97 26.56
N LEU A 96 -15.31 -30.10 26.75
CA LEU A 96 -13.88 -30.23 26.45
C LEU A 96 -13.64 -30.02 24.95
N LYS A 97 -14.52 -30.61 24.14
CA LYS A 97 -14.59 -30.39 22.69
C LYS A 97 -14.63 -28.91 22.32
N THR A 98 -15.52 -28.13 22.93
CA THR A 98 -15.68 -26.70 22.59
C THR A 98 -14.46 -25.89 23.03
N TRP A 99 -13.89 -26.22 24.19
CA TRP A 99 -12.68 -25.57 24.69
C TRP A 99 -11.48 -25.85 23.79
N MET A 100 -11.30 -27.10 23.37
CA MET A 100 -10.23 -27.49 22.46
C MET A 100 -10.35 -26.85 21.07
N VAL A 101 -11.56 -26.75 20.52
CA VAL A 101 -11.78 -26.06 19.23
C VAL A 101 -11.37 -24.58 19.34
N ASN A 102 -11.68 -23.93 20.47
CA ASN A 102 -11.27 -22.54 20.71
C ASN A 102 -9.76 -22.40 20.97
N GLY A 103 -9.13 -23.35 21.68
CA GLY A 103 -7.67 -23.38 21.86
C GLY A 103 -6.93 -23.53 20.53
N PHE A 104 -7.38 -24.47 19.69
CA PHE A 104 -6.85 -24.72 18.36
C PHE A 104 -6.91 -23.48 17.46
N ARG A 105 -7.95 -22.64 17.62
CA ARG A 105 -8.05 -21.35 16.91
C ARG A 105 -6.87 -20.43 17.16
N TYR A 106 -6.38 -20.33 18.40
CA TYR A 106 -5.29 -19.41 18.72
C TYR A 106 -3.98 -19.84 18.09
N LEU A 107 -3.66 -21.14 18.14
CA LEU A 107 -2.50 -21.70 17.43
C LEU A 107 -2.59 -21.45 15.92
N LEU A 108 -3.77 -21.70 15.34
CA LEU A 108 -4.01 -21.48 13.92
C LEU A 108 -3.85 -20.01 13.52
N LEU A 109 -4.35 -19.07 14.33
CA LEU A 109 -4.19 -17.64 14.07
C LEU A 109 -2.73 -17.19 14.20
N ASP A 110 -1.97 -17.77 15.13
CA ASP A 110 -0.54 -17.50 15.27
C ASP A 110 0.25 -18.01 14.06
N ARG A 111 -0.06 -19.22 13.59
CA ARG A 111 0.50 -19.79 12.36
C ARG A 111 0.14 -19.00 11.11
N LEU A 112 -1.08 -18.50 10.99
CA LEU A 112 -1.46 -17.60 9.90
C LEU A 112 -0.64 -16.31 9.90
N LYS A 113 -0.34 -15.73 11.08
CA LYS A 113 0.58 -14.59 11.17
C LYS A 113 2.00 -14.96 10.77
N GLY A 114 2.45 -16.17 11.10
CA GLY A 114 3.73 -16.72 10.66
C GLY A 114 3.82 -16.85 9.13
N VAL A 115 2.79 -17.43 8.51
CA VAL A 115 2.67 -17.55 7.04
C VAL A 115 2.66 -16.18 6.38
N GLU A 116 1.93 -15.20 6.92
CA GLU A 116 2.00 -13.82 6.44
C GLU A 116 3.41 -13.24 6.59
N LYS A 117 4.14 -13.51 7.67
CA LYS A 117 5.50 -12.99 7.86
C LYS A 117 6.58 -13.69 7.04
N GLU A 118 6.47 -15.00 6.83
CA GLU A 118 7.48 -15.84 6.18
C GLU A 118 7.25 -16.00 4.67
N HIS A 119 6.03 -15.71 4.17
CA HIS A 119 5.69 -15.75 2.75
C HIS A 119 5.23 -14.42 2.15
N LEU A 120 5.16 -13.33 2.93
CA LEU A 120 5.18 -11.95 2.41
C LEU A 120 6.56 -11.29 2.52
N PHE A 121 7.58 -12.00 3.02
CA PHE A 121 8.98 -11.64 2.82
C PHE A 121 9.52 -12.53 1.71
N ASP A 122 9.79 -11.94 0.55
CA ASP A 122 10.51 -12.61 -0.52
C ASP A 122 11.87 -13.09 0.00
N SER A 123 12.21 -14.36 -0.23
CA SER A 123 13.58 -14.84 -0.02
C SER A 123 14.54 -14.07 -0.93
N PHE A 124 15.80 -13.95 -0.53
CA PHE A 124 16.86 -13.30 -1.31
C PHE A 124 16.93 -13.83 -2.75
N GLU A 125 16.78 -15.14 -2.92
CA GLU A 125 16.75 -15.82 -4.21
C GLU A 125 15.48 -15.47 -5.01
N ALA A 126 14.31 -15.39 -4.36
CA ALA A 126 13.06 -14.97 -5.01
C ALA A 126 13.05 -13.48 -5.41
N HIS A 127 13.81 -12.62 -4.73
CA HIS A 127 14.01 -11.22 -5.13
C HIS A 127 14.88 -11.09 -6.37
N GLN A 128 15.93 -11.92 -6.51
CA GLN A 128 16.75 -11.97 -7.73
C GLN A 128 16.01 -12.61 -8.91
N GLU A 129 15.15 -13.59 -8.65
CA GLU A 129 14.43 -14.34 -9.69
C GLU A 129 13.11 -13.72 -10.12
N LYS A 130 12.54 -12.77 -9.36
CA LYS A 130 11.40 -11.97 -9.86
C LYS A 130 11.91 -11.11 -11.01
N PRO A 131 11.47 -11.34 -12.27
CA PRO A 131 11.63 -10.31 -13.29
C PRO A 131 10.76 -9.17 -12.80
N SER A 132 11.38 -8.05 -12.42
CA SER A 132 10.73 -6.83 -11.91
C SER A 132 9.33 -6.70 -12.49
N SER A 133 8.32 -7.11 -11.72
CA SER A 133 7.02 -7.47 -12.26
C SER A 133 6.40 -6.26 -12.94
N HIS A 134 6.30 -6.34 -14.26
CA HIS A 134 5.54 -5.45 -15.14
C HIS A 134 5.65 -3.96 -14.78
N ILE A 135 6.76 -3.36 -15.16
CA ILE A 135 6.76 -1.94 -15.52
C ILE A 135 7.08 -1.91 -17.01
N ASP A 136 6.22 -1.21 -17.75
CA ASP A 136 6.15 -1.02 -19.20
C ASP A 136 7.48 -1.17 -19.95
N VAL A 137 7.43 -1.67 -21.18
CA VAL A 137 8.58 -1.83 -22.11
C VAL A 137 9.43 -0.55 -22.30
N ALA A 138 8.98 0.63 -21.83
CA ALA A 138 9.76 1.87 -21.72
C ALA A 138 10.76 1.91 -20.53
N ASN A 139 10.82 0.87 -19.70
CA ASN A 139 11.40 0.91 -18.37
C ASN A 139 12.88 0.51 -18.28
N ASP A 140 13.49 0.01 -19.35
CA ASP A 140 14.90 -0.36 -19.34
C ASP A 140 15.82 0.87 -19.38
N GLU A 141 15.49 1.90 -20.16
CA GLU A 141 16.36 3.08 -20.35
C GLU A 141 16.52 3.90 -19.05
N PHE A 142 15.41 4.25 -18.39
CA PHE A 142 15.46 4.97 -17.11
C PHE A 142 16.05 4.12 -15.98
N LYS A 143 15.77 2.81 -15.94
CA LYS A 143 16.36 1.92 -14.93
C LYS A 143 17.87 1.84 -15.12
N HIS A 144 18.34 1.75 -16.37
CA HIS A 144 19.76 1.80 -16.69
C HIS A 144 20.38 3.16 -16.34
N GLU A 145 19.73 4.26 -16.68
CA GLU A 145 20.22 5.62 -16.38
C GLU A 145 20.27 5.89 -14.87
N PHE A 146 19.24 5.47 -14.12
CA PHE A 146 19.19 5.57 -12.67
C PHE A 146 20.25 4.69 -11.99
N ILE A 147 20.42 3.45 -12.45
CA ILE A 147 21.49 2.57 -11.96
C ILE A 147 22.86 3.17 -12.29
N SER A 148 23.07 3.71 -13.49
CA SER A 148 24.31 4.40 -13.87
C SER A 148 24.58 5.59 -12.96
N THR A 149 23.56 6.40 -12.70
CA THR A 149 23.64 7.57 -11.81
C THR A 149 24.05 7.19 -10.40
N ILE A 150 23.41 6.16 -9.83
CA ILE A 150 23.76 5.69 -8.48
C ILE A 150 25.19 5.13 -8.47
N ASN A 151 25.59 4.42 -9.53
CA ASN A 151 26.96 3.90 -9.67
C ASN A 151 27.99 5.03 -9.78
N GLU A 152 27.71 6.07 -10.56
CA GLU A 152 28.53 7.28 -10.71
C GLU A 152 28.65 8.02 -9.38
N ILE A 153 27.54 8.28 -8.69
CA ILE A 153 27.55 8.90 -7.35
C ILE A 153 28.43 8.08 -6.40
N CYS A 154 28.27 6.75 -6.40
CA CYS A 154 29.08 5.87 -5.55
C CYS A 154 30.57 5.94 -5.91
N HIS A 155 30.91 6.02 -7.19
CA HIS A 155 32.29 6.08 -7.66
C HIS A 155 32.94 7.45 -7.39
N GLU A 156 32.25 8.55 -7.71
CA GLU A 156 32.79 9.91 -7.62
C GLU A 156 32.87 10.45 -6.19
N TYR A 157 31.91 10.13 -5.33
CA TYR A 157 31.79 10.79 -4.01
C TYR A 157 32.19 9.92 -2.81
N TYR A 158 32.11 8.58 -2.92
CA TYR A 158 32.27 7.69 -1.77
C TYR A 158 33.34 6.60 -1.97
N GLY A 159 33.47 6.04 -3.17
CA GLY A 159 34.30 4.87 -3.50
C GLY A 159 33.52 3.55 -3.42
N CYS A 160 33.91 2.54 -4.21
CA CYS A 160 33.16 1.28 -4.39
C CYS A 160 32.86 0.55 -3.08
N ASP A 161 33.84 0.43 -2.18
CA ASP A 161 33.72 -0.35 -0.93
C ASP A 161 33.34 0.50 0.28
N ASN A 162 32.95 1.75 0.07
CA ASN A 162 32.50 2.61 1.16
C ASN A 162 31.13 2.15 1.66
N ARG A 163 30.94 2.12 2.98
CA ARG A 163 29.65 1.79 3.61
C ARG A 163 28.49 2.60 3.04
N ASN A 164 28.72 3.85 2.69
CA ASN A 164 27.72 4.72 2.08
C ASN A 164 27.32 4.26 0.67
N SER A 165 28.30 3.88 -0.16
CA SER A 165 28.05 3.29 -1.49
C SER A 165 27.30 1.97 -1.40
N ILE A 166 27.70 1.11 -0.47
CA ILE A 166 27.04 -0.17 -0.23
C ILE A 166 25.57 0.07 0.18
N ILE A 167 25.32 0.99 1.12
CA ILE A 167 23.95 1.36 1.52
C ILE A 167 23.13 1.89 0.33
N LEU A 168 23.69 2.77 -0.51
CA LEU A 168 22.97 3.29 -1.67
C LEU A 168 22.65 2.20 -2.70
N ARG A 169 23.59 1.30 -3.00
CA ARG A 169 23.37 0.17 -3.92
C ARG A 169 22.32 -0.79 -3.37
N MET A 170 22.42 -1.15 -2.10
CA MET A 170 21.45 -2.03 -1.43
C MET A 170 20.04 -1.43 -1.47
N LEU A 171 19.89 -0.14 -1.19
CA LEU A 171 18.58 0.53 -1.17
C LEU A 171 18.00 0.74 -2.57
N PHE A 172 18.80 1.17 -3.54
CA PHE A 172 18.30 1.69 -4.83
C PHE A 172 18.48 0.75 -6.02
N ILE A 173 19.44 -0.18 -5.97
CA ILE A 173 19.70 -1.14 -7.05
C ILE A 173 19.14 -2.51 -6.66
N GLU A 174 19.42 -2.97 -5.44
CA GLU A 174 19.04 -4.31 -4.96
C GLU A 174 17.67 -4.32 -4.26
N GLY A 175 17.13 -3.15 -3.90
CA GLY A 175 15.76 -2.99 -3.39
C GLY A 175 15.56 -3.34 -1.91
N PHE A 176 16.63 -3.43 -1.13
CA PHE A 176 16.55 -3.71 0.30
C PHE A 176 15.82 -2.61 1.07
N LYS A 177 15.06 -3.01 2.10
CA LYS A 177 14.46 -2.08 3.06
C LYS A 177 15.51 -1.64 4.09
N SER A 178 15.35 -0.44 4.65
CA SER A 178 16.34 0.12 5.60
C SER A 178 16.63 -0.76 6.82
N LYS A 179 15.67 -1.58 7.27
CA LYS A 179 15.87 -2.54 8.38
C LYS A 179 16.77 -3.71 7.97
N GLU A 180 16.60 -4.23 6.75
CA GLU A 180 17.39 -5.33 6.20
C GLU A 180 18.83 -4.89 5.96
N VAL A 181 19.02 -3.67 5.43
CA VAL A 181 20.35 -3.06 5.30
C VAL A 181 21.03 -2.94 6.67
N ALA A 182 20.28 -2.57 7.71
CA ALA A 182 20.83 -2.43 9.06
C ALA A 182 21.31 -3.77 9.62
N GLU A 183 20.51 -4.83 9.44
CA GLU A 183 20.87 -6.20 9.84
C GLU A 183 22.13 -6.69 9.11
N GLN A 184 22.17 -6.55 7.78
CA GLN A 184 23.32 -6.98 6.98
C GLN A 184 24.61 -6.21 7.29
N MET A 185 24.49 -4.92 7.61
CA MET A 185 25.64 -4.06 7.93
C MET A 185 26.06 -4.12 9.40
N GLY A 186 25.34 -4.87 10.24
CA GLY A 186 25.57 -4.91 11.70
C GLY A 186 25.39 -3.54 12.36
N MET A 187 24.43 -2.74 11.87
CA MET A 187 24.14 -1.39 12.33
C MET A 187 22.74 -1.28 12.91
N THR A 188 22.46 -0.22 13.67
CA THR A 188 21.08 0.08 14.08
C THR A 188 20.30 0.68 12.91
N PRO A 189 18.99 0.41 12.77
CA PRO A 189 18.16 1.03 11.73
C PRO A 189 18.23 2.56 11.73
N SER A 190 18.30 3.17 12.92
CA SER A 190 18.44 4.63 13.07
C SER A 190 19.75 5.16 12.47
N ALA A 191 20.85 4.44 12.63
CA ALA A 191 22.14 4.84 12.04
C ALA A 191 22.12 4.76 10.51
N ILE A 192 21.41 3.78 9.93
CA ILE A 192 21.19 3.70 8.48
C ILE A 192 20.33 4.86 7.99
N THR A 193 19.22 5.17 8.66
CA THR A 193 18.34 6.30 8.30
C THR A 193 19.08 7.63 8.35
N GLN A 194 19.87 7.89 9.40
CA GLN A 194 20.66 9.12 9.52
C GLN A 194 21.71 9.24 8.40
N ARG A 195 22.39 8.14 8.07
CA ARG A 195 23.35 8.10 6.96
C ARG A 195 22.65 8.32 5.62
N TYR A 196 21.54 7.64 5.37
CA TYR A 196 20.72 7.83 4.19
C TYR A 196 20.34 9.30 4.02
N ASN A 197 19.73 9.93 5.04
CA ASN A 197 19.33 11.33 4.96
C ASN A 197 20.50 12.25 4.65
N ARG A 198 21.67 12.02 5.26
CA ARG A 198 22.88 12.78 4.99
C ARG A 198 23.36 12.60 3.54
N MET A 199 23.45 11.36 3.06
CA MET A 199 23.84 11.08 1.68
C MET A 199 22.87 11.70 0.67
N MET A 200 21.56 11.65 0.99
CA MET A 200 20.53 12.27 0.15
C MET A 200 20.73 13.77 0.06
N HIS A 201 20.87 14.47 1.18
CA HIS A 201 21.00 15.93 1.18
C HIS A 201 22.34 16.44 0.68
N ASP A 202 23.44 15.78 1.02
CA ASP A 202 24.78 16.29 0.78
C ASP A 202 25.31 15.92 -0.61
N VAL A 203 24.84 14.80 -1.19
CA VAL A 203 25.41 14.25 -2.43
C VAL A 203 24.34 13.93 -3.46
N VAL A 204 23.37 13.07 -3.14
CA VAL A 204 22.43 12.54 -4.14
C VAL A 204 21.55 13.67 -4.69
N ILE A 205 20.87 14.43 -3.84
CA ILE A 205 20.01 15.54 -4.27
C ILE A 205 20.81 16.61 -5.05
N PRO A 206 21.98 17.10 -4.59
CA PRO A 206 22.80 18.03 -5.36
C PRO A 206 23.29 17.46 -6.71
N TYR A 207 23.69 16.19 -6.76
CA TYR A 207 24.11 15.52 -7.99
C TYR A 207 22.95 15.46 -8.98
N PHE A 208 21.79 14.95 -8.55
CA PHE A 208 20.59 14.91 -9.38
C PHE A 208 20.21 16.31 -9.87
N LYS A 209 20.23 17.34 -9.00
CA LYS A 209 19.95 18.73 -9.41
C LYS A 209 20.95 19.30 -10.42
N ARG A 210 22.19 18.80 -10.46
CA ARG A 210 23.26 19.33 -11.33
C ARG A 210 23.30 18.63 -12.68
N TYR A 211 23.06 17.32 -12.70
CA TYR A 211 23.26 16.48 -13.88
C TYR A 211 21.93 16.04 -14.55
N PHE A 212 20.80 16.07 -13.82
CA PHE A 212 19.46 15.83 -14.37
C PHE A 212 18.67 17.13 -14.62
N VAL A 213 19.36 18.26 -14.83
CA VAL A 213 18.73 19.44 -15.44
C VAL A 213 18.41 19.10 -16.88
N ALA A 214 17.13 19.04 -17.22
CA ALA A 214 16.69 18.95 -18.61
C ALA A 214 17.09 20.25 -19.34
N SER A 215 18.15 20.11 -20.14
CA SER A 215 18.45 20.81 -21.38
C SER A 215 17.46 21.92 -21.81
N GLU A 216 17.99 23.13 -21.95
CA GLU A 216 17.59 24.14 -22.96
C GLU A 216 16.09 24.29 -23.27
N TYR A 217 15.29 24.62 -22.26
CA TYR A 217 13.99 25.29 -22.49
C TYR A 217 13.76 26.45 -21.52
N GLU A 218 14.86 27.01 -20.99
CA GLU A 218 14.83 28.14 -20.04
C GLU A 218 14.99 29.51 -20.69
N SER A 219 15.09 29.61 -22.02
CA SER A 219 15.46 30.89 -22.67
C SER A 219 14.38 31.60 -23.49
N SER A 220 13.13 31.10 -23.58
CA SER A 220 12.11 31.74 -24.45
C SER A 220 10.80 32.16 -23.79
N VAL A 221 10.60 31.97 -22.48
CA VAL A 221 9.31 32.31 -21.84
C VAL A 221 9.37 33.55 -20.93
N TYR A 222 10.56 34.07 -20.63
CA TYR A 222 10.72 35.26 -19.76
C TYR A 222 11.09 36.56 -20.48
N ALA A 223 11.04 36.60 -21.81
CA ALA A 223 11.27 37.81 -22.59
C ALA A 223 10.01 38.21 -23.37
N THR A 224 9.00 38.68 -22.65
CA THR A 224 8.09 39.79 -23.01
C THR A 224 6.83 39.67 -22.15
N MET A 225 6.67 40.56 -21.19
CA MET A 225 5.37 41.19 -20.90
C MET A 225 5.63 42.35 -19.95
N ASP A 226 6.03 43.46 -20.56
CA ASP A 226 6.03 44.77 -19.95
C ASP A 226 4.77 45.51 -20.42
N ALA A 227 4.11 46.15 -19.46
CA ALA A 227 3.17 47.26 -19.54
C ALA A 227 1.92 47.23 -20.46
N LYS A 228 0.76 47.43 -19.79
CA LYS A 228 -0.34 48.34 -20.15
C LYS A 228 -1.18 48.01 -21.41
N ASN A 229 -2.41 47.57 -21.17
CA ASN A 229 -3.61 48.31 -21.57
C ASN A 229 -4.90 47.68 -20.97
N CYS A 230 -5.66 48.51 -20.25
CA CYS A 230 -7.12 48.36 -20.04
C CYS A 230 -7.81 48.40 -21.44
N MET A 231 -9.03 47.93 -21.74
CA MET A 231 -10.32 47.88 -21.05
C MET A 231 -11.37 47.29 -22.07
N PRO A 232 -12.71 47.41 -21.91
CA PRO A 232 -13.67 46.32 -21.70
C PRO A 232 -14.62 46.05 -22.90
N CYS A 233 -15.44 45.00 -22.84
CA CYS A 233 -16.80 45.07 -23.41
C CYS A 233 -17.76 44.05 -22.79
N MET A 234 -18.90 44.57 -22.36
CA MET A 234 -20.11 43.83 -22.00
C MET A 234 -20.81 43.28 -23.25
N ALA A 235 -21.52 42.16 -23.09
CA ALA A 235 -22.74 41.89 -23.84
C ALA A 235 -23.76 41.17 -22.93
N LYS A 236 -24.91 41.83 -22.75
CA LYS A 236 -26.16 41.32 -22.16
C LYS A 236 -26.83 40.32 -23.10
N MET A 237 -27.59 39.38 -22.52
CA MET A 237 -28.90 38.82 -22.93
C MET A 237 -29.18 37.62 -21.99
N SER A 238 -30.37 37.24 -21.52
CA SER A 238 -31.73 37.74 -21.34
C SER A 238 -32.41 36.74 -20.38
N ILE A 239 -33.49 37.12 -19.71
CA ILE A 239 -34.24 36.32 -18.71
C ILE A 239 -35.26 35.40 -19.39
N ASP A 240 -35.61 34.27 -18.73
CA ASP A 240 -36.89 33.51 -18.67
C ASP A 240 -36.58 31.98 -18.67
N ALA A 241 -37.15 31.07 -17.89
CA ALA A 241 -38.24 31.04 -16.92
C ALA A 241 -38.13 29.75 -16.05
N ASP A 242 -38.78 29.78 -14.88
CA ASP A 242 -39.38 28.70 -14.07
C ASP A 242 -38.72 27.30 -13.96
N PHE A 243 -38.40 26.85 -12.74
CA PHE A 243 -39.11 25.74 -12.04
C PHE A 243 -38.36 25.25 -10.78
N ALA A 244 -39.13 25.04 -9.71
CA ALA A 244 -38.94 24.13 -8.58
C ALA A 244 -37.67 24.27 -7.70
N GLU A 245 -37.88 24.49 -6.40
CA GLU A 245 -36.85 24.33 -5.38
C GLU A 245 -36.26 22.90 -5.41
N PRO A 246 -34.95 22.71 -5.59
CA PRO A 246 -34.32 21.41 -5.45
C PRO A 246 -34.02 21.15 -3.98
N SER A 247 -34.55 20.03 -3.46
CA SER A 247 -34.10 19.44 -2.21
C SER A 247 -32.58 19.25 -2.20
N GLU A 248 -31.93 19.54 -1.08
CA GLU A 248 -30.47 19.51 -0.89
C GLU A 248 -29.79 18.20 -1.32
N TYR A 249 -30.53 17.08 -1.38
CA TYR A 249 -30.03 15.77 -1.82
C TYR A 249 -29.72 15.70 -3.33
N ASN A 250 -30.38 16.49 -4.19
CA ASN A 250 -30.14 16.48 -5.65
C ASN A 250 -28.90 17.27 -6.08
N ASN A 251 -28.29 18.04 -5.18
CA ASN A 251 -27.22 18.99 -5.54
C ASN A 251 -25.84 18.32 -5.58
N MET A 252 -25.59 17.37 -4.66
CA MET A 252 -24.34 16.61 -4.56
C MET A 252 -24.11 15.67 -5.75
N ASP A 253 -25.12 14.91 -6.15
CA ASP A 253 -25.03 13.99 -7.29
C ASP A 253 -24.77 14.74 -8.60
N ASN A 254 -25.39 15.91 -8.79
CA ASN A 254 -25.12 16.80 -9.92
C ASN A 254 -23.69 17.37 -9.90
N MET A 255 -23.16 17.73 -8.73
CA MET A 255 -21.77 18.24 -8.60
C MET A 255 -20.70 17.17 -8.88
N LYS A 256 -21.02 15.89 -8.64
CA LYS A 256 -20.12 14.74 -8.86
C LYS A 256 -20.15 14.22 -10.29
N GLN A 257 -21.25 14.43 -11.00
CA GLN A 257 -21.47 13.85 -12.32
C GLN A 257 -20.40 14.32 -13.32
N GLY A 258 -19.63 13.38 -13.88
CA GLY A 258 -18.53 13.67 -14.81
C GLY A 258 -17.25 14.24 -14.16
N ARG A 259 -17.19 14.36 -12.83
CA ARG A 259 -16.06 14.95 -12.08
C ARG A 259 -15.33 13.96 -11.18
N ILE A 260 -15.39 12.69 -11.56
CA ILE A 260 -14.61 11.61 -10.94
C ILE A 260 -13.34 11.40 -11.76
N THR A 261 -12.18 11.51 -11.13
CA THR A 261 -10.91 11.16 -11.77
C THR A 261 -10.89 9.66 -12.08
N PRO A 262 -10.58 9.23 -13.32
CA PRO A 262 -10.40 7.82 -13.64
C PRO A 262 -9.33 7.17 -12.75
N GLU A 263 -9.51 5.89 -12.42
CA GLU A 263 -8.53 5.16 -11.59
C GLU A 263 -7.19 4.97 -12.32
N TRP A 264 -7.23 4.88 -13.65
CA TRP A 264 -6.07 4.71 -14.51
C TRP A 264 -6.05 5.84 -15.54
N ILE A 265 -4.94 6.59 -15.58
CA ILE A 265 -4.71 7.68 -16.55
C ILE A 265 -3.44 7.32 -17.31
N ASP A 266 -3.61 6.81 -18.52
CA ASP A 266 -2.51 6.42 -19.41
C ASP A 266 -2.21 7.46 -20.49
N THR A 267 -3.19 8.33 -20.77
CA THR A 267 -3.21 9.39 -21.77
C THR A 267 -3.98 10.60 -21.24
N LEU A 268 -3.68 11.78 -21.77
CA LEU A 268 -4.39 13.04 -21.47
C LEU A 268 -4.86 13.67 -22.78
N MET A 269 -6.04 14.28 -22.76
CA MET A 269 -6.44 15.23 -23.80
C MET A 269 -5.59 16.51 -23.70
N ASP A 270 -5.50 17.29 -24.80
CA ASP A 270 -4.67 18.50 -24.87
C ASP A 270 -4.94 19.54 -23.76
N ASN A 271 -6.16 19.56 -23.24
CA ASN A 271 -6.57 20.47 -22.17
C ASN A 271 -6.57 19.84 -20.78
N GLU A 272 -6.22 18.55 -20.65
CA GLU A 272 -6.18 17.87 -19.37
C GLU A 272 -4.82 18.04 -18.68
N VAL A 273 -4.87 18.13 -17.35
CA VAL A 273 -3.68 18.27 -16.51
C VAL A 273 -3.70 17.20 -15.43
N PHE A 274 -2.65 16.38 -15.40
CA PHE A 274 -2.45 15.36 -14.40
C PHE A 274 -1.94 15.97 -13.09
N VAL A 275 -2.75 15.95 -12.03
CA VAL A 275 -2.38 16.55 -10.74
C VAL A 275 -1.91 15.47 -9.78
N PHE A 276 -0.70 15.62 -9.25
CA PHE A 276 0.00 14.58 -8.51
C PHE A 276 0.69 15.09 -7.25
N GLY A 277 0.88 14.18 -6.29
CA GLY A 277 1.64 14.45 -5.07
C GLY A 277 3.14 14.39 -5.33
N SER A 278 3.88 15.40 -4.87
CA SER A 278 5.32 15.52 -5.05
C SER A 278 6.05 15.79 -3.71
N ASN A 279 7.38 15.88 -3.76
CA ASN A 279 8.18 16.50 -2.72
C ASN A 279 8.71 17.86 -3.22
N LEU A 280 9.04 18.78 -2.30
CA LEU A 280 9.59 20.10 -2.65
C LEU A 280 10.85 20.03 -3.53
N ALA A 281 11.62 18.96 -3.42
CA ALA A 281 12.81 18.77 -4.23
C ALA A 281 12.50 18.31 -5.67
N GLY A 282 11.25 18.02 -6.01
CA GLY A 282 10.84 17.54 -7.33
C GLY A 282 11.41 16.18 -7.72
N MET A 283 11.72 15.33 -6.74
CA MET A 283 12.18 13.97 -7.02
C MET A 283 10.98 13.08 -7.35
N HIS A 284 10.70 12.96 -8.64
CA HIS A 284 9.56 12.22 -9.18
C HIS A 284 9.89 10.75 -9.47
N GLY A 285 10.56 10.09 -8.53
CA GLY A 285 11.09 8.73 -8.72
C GLY A 285 10.10 7.59 -8.49
N GLY A 286 8.88 7.87 -7.99
CA GLY A 286 7.91 6.83 -7.67
C GLY A 286 6.44 7.26 -7.80
N GLY A 287 5.55 6.27 -7.89
CA GLY A 287 4.09 6.45 -7.90
C GLY A 287 3.59 7.39 -9.00
N ALA A 288 2.55 8.17 -8.68
CA ALA A 288 1.96 9.14 -9.60
C ALA A 288 2.96 10.20 -10.08
N ALA A 289 3.93 10.61 -9.25
CA ALA A 289 4.96 11.57 -9.65
C ALA A 289 5.82 11.03 -10.80
N ARG A 290 6.17 9.74 -10.75
CA ARG A 290 6.90 9.08 -11.83
C ARG A 290 6.12 9.01 -13.12
N VAL A 291 4.83 8.68 -13.03
CA VAL A 291 3.94 8.66 -14.21
C VAL A 291 3.86 10.07 -14.82
N ALA A 292 3.70 11.10 -14.00
CA ALA A 292 3.68 12.48 -14.44
C ALA A 292 4.97 12.88 -15.19
N HIS A 293 6.13 12.44 -14.67
CA HIS A 293 7.42 12.71 -15.30
C HIS A 293 7.58 11.99 -16.64
N LEU A 294 7.33 10.68 -16.66
CA LEU A 294 7.58 9.84 -17.84
C LEU A 294 6.59 10.09 -18.99
N ARG A 295 5.34 10.46 -18.67
CA ARG A 295 4.26 10.50 -19.67
C ARG A 295 3.67 11.88 -19.90
N PHE A 296 3.68 12.75 -18.90
CA PHE A 296 2.89 13.99 -18.92
C PHE A 296 3.75 15.25 -18.71
N GLY A 297 5.07 15.12 -18.88
CA GLY A 297 6.00 16.25 -18.92
C GLY A 297 6.28 16.92 -17.58
N ALA A 298 6.07 16.22 -16.45
CA ALA A 298 6.55 16.74 -15.17
C ALA A 298 8.08 16.82 -15.16
N VAL A 299 8.63 17.91 -14.63
CA VAL A 299 10.07 18.19 -14.66
C VAL A 299 10.70 17.74 -13.35
N LEU A 300 11.74 16.92 -13.43
CA LEU A 300 12.54 16.55 -12.26
C LEU A 300 13.16 17.82 -11.64
N GLY A 301 13.20 17.89 -10.31
CA GLY A 301 13.67 19.07 -9.60
C GLY A 301 12.60 20.14 -9.35
N LYS A 302 11.44 20.07 -10.03
CA LYS A 302 10.32 21.00 -9.85
C LYS A 302 9.15 20.34 -9.09
N GLY A 303 9.13 20.55 -7.79
CA GLY A 303 8.16 19.95 -6.87
C GLY A 303 6.81 20.67 -6.75
N VAL A 304 6.63 21.81 -7.40
CA VAL A 304 5.47 22.70 -7.21
C VAL A 304 4.95 23.22 -8.54
N GLY A 305 3.63 23.21 -8.70
CA GLY A 305 2.92 23.93 -9.77
C GLY A 305 2.90 23.22 -11.11
N LEU A 306 2.46 23.96 -12.15
CA LEU A 306 2.28 23.44 -13.51
C LEU A 306 3.63 23.19 -14.20
N GLN A 307 3.73 22.06 -14.90
CA GLN A 307 4.88 21.60 -15.67
C GLN A 307 4.46 20.58 -16.71
N GLY A 308 4.73 20.85 -18.00
CA GLY A 308 4.15 20.06 -19.08
C GLY A 308 2.61 20.04 -18.98
N GLN A 309 2.02 18.85 -19.10
CA GLN A 309 0.61 18.58 -18.83
C GLN A 309 0.39 18.04 -17.40
N SER A 310 1.22 18.44 -16.44
CA SER A 310 1.16 17.98 -15.06
C SER A 310 1.18 19.13 -14.05
N TYR A 311 0.55 18.95 -12.89
CA TYR A 311 0.60 19.91 -11.78
C TYR A 311 1.04 19.22 -10.49
N ALA A 312 2.12 19.71 -9.88
CA ALA A 312 2.70 19.13 -8.66
C ALA A 312 2.19 19.82 -7.39
N ILE A 313 1.73 19.02 -6.42
CA ILE A 313 1.37 19.46 -5.08
C ILE A 313 2.30 18.77 -4.07
N PRO A 314 3.15 19.51 -3.33
CA PRO A 314 3.98 18.94 -2.29
C PRO A 314 3.18 18.28 -1.17
N THR A 315 3.51 17.03 -0.84
CA THR A 315 2.84 16.25 0.22
C THR A 315 3.81 15.58 1.20
N MET A 316 5.10 15.89 1.13
CA MET A 316 6.15 15.15 1.87
C MET A 316 6.92 16.03 2.88
N GLN A 317 6.37 17.17 3.29
CA GLN A 317 7.07 18.21 4.08
C GLN A 317 6.64 18.26 5.55
N GLY A 318 5.74 17.39 5.97
CA GLY A 318 5.14 17.41 7.29
C GLY A 318 3.72 16.90 7.26
N GLY A 319 2.90 17.36 8.20
CA GLY A 319 1.48 17.02 8.26
C GLY A 319 0.61 17.82 7.30
N VAL A 320 -0.69 17.52 7.32
CA VAL A 320 -1.75 18.12 6.49
C VAL A 320 -1.69 19.64 6.40
N GLU A 321 -1.36 20.34 7.50
CA GLU A 321 -1.26 21.81 7.51
C GLU A 321 -0.15 22.36 6.61
N THR A 322 0.91 21.60 6.35
CA THR A 322 1.97 22.01 5.41
C THR A 322 1.56 21.86 3.95
N ILE A 323 0.53 21.05 3.68
CA ILE A 323 0.01 20.74 2.33
C ILE A 323 -1.07 21.75 1.93
N ARG A 324 -1.88 22.20 2.91
CA ARG A 324 -3.02 23.13 2.72
C ARG A 324 -2.70 24.35 1.84
N PRO A 325 -1.58 25.08 2.01
CA PRO A 325 -1.28 26.23 1.14
C PRO A 325 -1.16 25.85 -0.33
N TYR A 326 -0.51 24.72 -0.65
CA TYR A 326 -0.34 24.27 -2.02
C TYR A 326 -1.65 23.80 -2.66
N VAL A 327 -2.55 23.21 -1.88
CA VAL A 327 -3.89 22.85 -2.34
C VAL A 327 -4.72 24.11 -2.62
N ASN A 328 -4.61 25.14 -1.78
CA ASN A 328 -5.26 26.43 -2.02
C ASN A 328 -4.74 27.10 -3.29
N ASP A 329 -3.42 27.09 -3.49
CA ASP A 329 -2.77 27.63 -4.70
C ASP A 329 -3.22 26.86 -5.95
N PHE A 330 -3.33 25.54 -5.85
CA PHE A 330 -3.87 24.70 -6.93
C PHE A 330 -5.32 25.07 -7.28
N ILE A 331 -6.20 25.18 -6.29
CA ILE A 331 -7.62 25.51 -6.52
C ILE A 331 -7.74 26.92 -7.11
N ALA A 332 -6.95 27.88 -6.64
CA ALA A 332 -6.88 29.23 -7.20
C ALA A 332 -6.39 29.20 -8.66
N PHE A 333 -5.38 28.39 -8.95
CA PHE A 333 -4.86 28.20 -10.30
C PHE A 333 -5.91 27.58 -11.23
N ALA A 334 -6.61 26.54 -10.78
CA ALA A 334 -7.66 25.90 -11.56
C ALA A 334 -8.82 26.86 -11.88
N LYS A 335 -9.24 27.68 -10.90
CA LYS A 335 -10.23 28.76 -11.09
C LYS A 335 -9.80 29.77 -12.15
N ALA A 336 -8.51 30.12 -12.20
CA ALA A 336 -7.96 31.08 -13.15
C ALA A 336 -7.74 30.48 -14.55
N ASN A 337 -7.81 29.16 -14.71
CA ASN A 337 -7.58 28.44 -15.97
C ASN A 337 -8.78 27.53 -16.31
N PRO A 338 -9.99 28.08 -16.54
CA PRO A 338 -11.19 27.30 -16.79
C PRO A 338 -11.14 26.48 -18.10
N GLU A 339 -10.21 26.79 -19.00
CA GLU A 339 -9.96 26.05 -20.23
C GLU A 339 -9.24 24.71 -20.01
N LYS A 340 -8.53 24.56 -18.88
CA LYS A 340 -7.85 23.33 -18.51
C LYS A 340 -8.73 22.48 -17.60
N HIS A 341 -8.68 21.18 -17.75
CA HIS A 341 -9.37 20.22 -16.88
C HIS A 341 -8.37 19.46 -16.02
N PHE A 342 -8.50 19.55 -14.70
CA PHE A 342 -7.52 19.02 -13.75
C PHE A 342 -7.97 17.66 -13.21
N LEU A 343 -7.19 16.63 -13.50
CA LEU A 343 -7.42 15.27 -13.02
C LEU A 343 -6.60 15.03 -11.75
N VAL A 344 -7.25 15.18 -10.59
CA VAL A 344 -6.58 15.01 -9.29
C VAL A 344 -6.46 13.52 -8.96
N THR A 345 -5.24 13.05 -8.77
CA THR A 345 -4.95 11.69 -8.27
C THR A 345 -5.21 11.59 -6.77
N PRO A 346 -5.16 10.40 -6.14
CA PRO A 346 -5.15 10.26 -4.67
C PRO A 346 -3.87 10.85 -4.03
N ILE A 347 -3.75 12.18 -4.10
CA ILE A 347 -2.58 12.95 -3.70
C ILE A 347 -2.31 12.70 -2.21
N GLY A 348 -1.08 12.31 -1.89
CA GLY A 348 -0.67 12.01 -0.51
C GLY A 348 -0.97 10.57 -0.05
N CYS A 349 -1.88 9.84 -0.70
CA CYS A 349 -2.30 8.50 -0.26
C CYS A 349 -1.43 7.34 -0.73
N GLY A 350 -0.40 7.62 -1.52
CA GLY A 350 0.61 6.64 -1.91
C GLY A 350 1.83 6.70 -1.00
N ILE A 351 2.94 7.19 -1.54
CA ILE A 351 4.25 7.21 -0.86
C ILE A 351 4.26 8.06 0.42
N ALA A 352 3.48 9.14 0.47
CA ALA A 352 3.42 10.01 1.65
C ALA A 352 2.62 9.40 2.82
N GLY A 353 1.80 8.37 2.56
CA GLY A 353 1.14 7.57 3.58
C GLY A 353 -0.03 8.23 4.31
N PHE A 354 -0.65 9.25 3.72
CA PHE A 354 -1.89 9.84 4.26
C PHE A 354 -3.11 9.02 3.89
N GLU A 355 -4.13 9.02 4.75
CA GLU A 355 -5.41 8.44 4.39
C GLU A 355 -6.28 9.47 3.64
N PRO A 356 -7.26 9.04 2.82
CA PRO A 356 -8.19 9.97 2.17
C PRO A 356 -8.85 10.95 3.14
N GLU A 357 -9.13 10.52 4.37
CA GLU A 357 -9.71 11.32 5.45
C GLU A 357 -8.83 12.49 5.88
N ASP A 358 -7.51 12.38 5.71
CA ASP A 358 -6.55 13.44 6.04
C ASP A 358 -6.50 14.53 4.96
N ILE A 359 -6.56 14.12 3.68
CA ILE A 359 -6.29 15.01 2.53
C ILE A 359 -7.57 15.56 1.89
N ALA A 360 -8.60 14.73 1.75
CA ALA A 360 -9.83 15.13 1.08
C ALA A 360 -10.47 16.42 1.65
N PRO A 361 -10.47 16.67 2.98
CA PRO A 361 -10.98 17.93 3.54
C PRO A 361 -10.27 19.19 3.03
N LEU A 362 -9.03 19.08 2.53
CA LEU A 362 -8.33 20.21 1.90
C LEU A 362 -8.97 20.62 0.56
N PHE A 363 -9.64 19.68 -0.11
CA PHE A 363 -10.27 19.86 -1.42
C PHE A 363 -11.76 20.20 -1.32
N GLU A 364 -12.30 20.49 -0.13
CA GLU A 364 -13.71 20.85 0.08
C GLU A 364 -14.19 21.96 -0.88
N SER A 365 -13.37 22.99 -1.05
CA SER A 365 -13.69 24.12 -1.93
C SER A 365 -13.61 23.79 -3.42
N ALA A 366 -12.99 22.67 -3.80
CA ALA A 366 -12.95 22.21 -5.19
C ALA A 366 -14.31 21.66 -5.66
N LYS A 367 -15.24 21.32 -4.75
CA LYS A 367 -16.60 20.85 -5.11
C LYS A 367 -17.33 21.81 -6.05
N THR A 368 -17.14 23.11 -5.88
CA THR A 368 -17.81 24.14 -6.69
C THR A 368 -17.05 24.50 -7.97
N ILE A 369 -15.90 23.87 -8.25
CA ILE A 369 -14.98 24.24 -9.33
C ILE A 369 -15.05 23.22 -10.46
N ASN A 370 -15.81 23.55 -11.50
CA ASN A 370 -16.24 22.60 -12.54
C ASN A 370 -15.11 21.89 -13.29
N ASN A 371 -13.96 22.54 -13.45
CA ASN A 371 -12.82 21.99 -14.18
C ASN A 371 -11.84 21.19 -13.29
N ILE A 372 -12.27 20.73 -12.11
CA ILE A 372 -11.51 19.82 -11.25
C ILE A 372 -12.28 18.50 -11.11
N SER A 373 -11.66 17.41 -11.53
CA SER A 373 -12.06 16.05 -11.16
C SER A 373 -11.29 15.59 -9.92
N LEU A 374 -11.99 14.99 -8.95
CA LEU A 374 -11.37 14.42 -7.75
C LEU A 374 -11.48 12.89 -7.76
N PRO A 375 -10.58 12.16 -7.06
CA PRO A 375 -10.71 10.72 -6.89
C PRO A 375 -12.02 10.36 -6.19
N LYS A 376 -12.55 9.18 -6.51
CA LYS A 376 -13.74 8.64 -5.82
C LYS A 376 -13.56 8.53 -4.31
N SER A 377 -12.34 8.23 -3.84
CA SER A 377 -12.03 8.18 -2.41
C SER A 377 -12.22 9.54 -1.73
N PHE A 378 -11.81 10.63 -2.38
CA PHE A 378 -11.96 11.98 -1.80
C PHE A 378 -13.43 12.39 -1.77
N TRP A 379 -14.16 12.16 -2.87
CA TRP A 379 -15.59 12.45 -2.94
C TRP A 379 -16.42 11.75 -1.87
N LYS A 380 -16.02 10.56 -1.40
CA LYS A 380 -16.72 9.85 -0.30
C LYS A 380 -16.53 10.51 1.07
N VAL A 381 -15.42 11.22 1.26
CA VAL A 381 -15.09 11.88 2.53
C VAL A 381 -15.76 13.25 2.61
N ILE A 382 -15.82 13.97 1.49
CA ILE A 382 -16.36 15.34 1.41
C ILE A 382 -17.81 15.40 0.89
N GLU A 383 -18.50 14.26 0.88
CA GLU A 383 -19.94 14.13 0.59
C GLU A 383 -20.82 14.64 1.73
#